data_AF-A0A496U1A1-F1
#
_entry.id   AF-A0A496U1A1-F1
#
_cell.length_a   1.000
_cell.length_b   1.000
_cell.length_c   1.000
_cell.angle_alpha   90.00
_cell.angle_beta   90.00
_cell.angle_gamma   90.00
#
_symmetry.space_group_name_H-M   'P 1'
#
loop_
_entity.id
_entity.type
_entity.pdbx_description
1 polymer ?
#
loop_
_entity_poly.entity_id
_entity_poly.type
_entity_poly.pdbx_seq_one_letter_code
_entity_poly.pdbx_strand_id
1 'polypeptide(L)' 'LTVDRKKLAKARAENDAVTAELALQEAFNTDVTPLLQMARIEKGLEPDPLVAYKNSGYFEKICEARGAGAGKGWE' A
#
# COMPACT_ATOMS: atom_id res chain seq x y z
N LEU A 1 8.84 3.40 -4.84
CA LEU A 1 9.43 3.59 -6.20
C LEU A 1 10.70 2.76 -6.26
N THR A 2 10.65 1.57 -6.85
CA THR A 2 11.71 0.56 -6.81
C THR A 2 12.21 0.13 -8.20
N VAL A 3 11.57 0.62 -9.27
CA VAL A 3 11.90 0.26 -10.65
C VAL A 3 13.28 0.77 -11.05
N ASP A 4 14.13 -0.11 -11.60
CA ASP A 4 15.35 0.30 -12.31
C ASP A 4 14.99 0.88 -13.68
N ARG A 5 14.89 2.21 -13.72
CA ARG A 5 14.55 2.96 -14.93
C ARG A 5 15.65 2.90 -15.99
N LYS A 6 16.91 2.73 -15.61
CA LYS A 6 18.02 2.66 -16.58
C LYS A 6 17.99 1.33 -17.31
N LYS A 7 17.85 0.21 -16.56
CA LYS A 7 17.68 -1.13 -17.13
C LYS A 7 16.46 -1.19 -18.04
N LEU A 8 15.32 -0.65 -17.59
CA LEU A 8 14.09 -0.61 -18.37
C LEU A 8 14.23 0.22 -19.66
N ALA A 9 14.84 1.41 -19.58
CA ALA A 9 15.03 2.27 -20.75
C ALA A 9 15.93 1.61 -21.80
N LYS A 10 17.00 0.94 -21.36
CA LYS A 10 17.89 0.18 -22.24
C LYS A 10 17.14 -0.96 -22.95
N ALA A 11 16.44 -1.81 -22.19
CA ALA A 11 15.70 -2.94 -22.75
C ALA A 11 14.65 -2.49 -23.78
N ARG A 12 13.96 -1.37 -23.51
CA ARG A 12 13.02 -0.77 -24.46
C ARG A 12 13.68 -0.28 -25.75
N ALA A 13 14.83 0.39 -25.64
CA ALA A 13 15.57 0.86 -26.81
C ALA A 13 16.05 -0.30 -27.70
N GLU A 14 16.33 -1.46 -27.09
CA GLU A 14 16.77 -2.67 -27.77
C GLU A 14 15.60 -3.55 -28.26
N ASN A 15 14.34 -3.16 -28.00
CA ASN A 15 13.13 -3.98 -28.21
C ASN A 15 13.17 -5.34 -27.49
N ASP A 16 13.91 -5.43 -26.38
CA ASP A 16 13.94 -6.61 -25.51
C ASP A 16 12.76 -6.58 -24.55
N ALA A 17 11.62 -7.11 -25.02
CA ALA A 17 10.39 -7.16 -24.25
C ALA A 17 10.52 -8.00 -22.97
N VAL A 18 11.33 -9.07 -22.99
CA VAL A 18 11.48 -9.98 -21.85
C VAL A 18 12.24 -9.27 -20.73
N THR A 19 13.37 -8.62 -21.03
CA THR A 19 14.14 -7.88 -20.03
C THR A 19 13.35 -6.69 -19.50
N ALA A 20 12.56 -6.02 -20.33
CA ALA A 20 11.71 -4.92 -19.90
C ALA A 20 10.64 -5.38 -18.88
N GLU A 21 10.00 -6.53 -19.13
CA GLU A 21 9.02 -7.12 -18.21
C GLU A 21 9.67 -7.53 -16.88
N LEU A 22 10.80 -8.23 -16.94
CA LEU A 22 11.52 -8.67 -15.74
C LEU A 22 11.93 -7.49 -14.85
N ALA A 23 12.37 -6.37 -15.43
CA ALA A 23 12.72 -5.17 -14.68
C ALA A 23 11.53 -4.57 -13.90
N LEU A 24 10.31 -4.71 -14.42
CA LEU A 24 9.09 -4.28 -13.75
C LEU A 24 8.65 -5.30 -12.69
N GLN A 25 8.70 -6.58 -13.01
CA GLN A 25 8.35 -7.66 -12.07
C GLN A 25 9.26 -7.67 -10.84
N GLU A 26 10.57 -7.47 -11.00
CA GLU A 26 11.53 -7.33 -9.89
C GLU A 26 11.07 -6.24 -8.90
N ALA A 27 10.68 -5.07 -9.42
CA ALA A 27 10.24 -3.95 -8.61
C ALA A 27 8.85 -4.15 -7.98
N PHE A 28 7.93 -4.78 -8.71
CA PHE A 28 6.57 -5.06 -8.25
C PHE A 28 6.53 -6.12 -7.14
N ASN A 29 7.34 -7.18 -7.28
CA ASN A 29 7.42 -8.26 -6.30
C ASN A 29 8.27 -7.90 -5.08
N THR A 30 8.89 -6.71 -5.05
CA THR A 30 9.62 -6.24 -3.87
C THR A 30 8.64 -5.95 -2.74
N ASP A 31 8.77 -6.65 -1.62
CA ASP A 31 8.02 -6.33 -0.42
C ASP A 31 8.51 -5.01 0.20
N VAL A 32 7.71 -3.96 0.04
CA VAL A 32 7.97 -2.64 0.59
C VAL A 32 7.26 -2.39 1.93
N THR A 33 6.56 -3.39 2.48
CA THR A 33 5.84 -3.28 3.75
C THR A 33 6.73 -2.80 4.89
N PRO A 34 7.97 -3.31 5.07
CA PRO A 34 8.86 -2.82 6.12
C PRO A 34 9.22 -1.34 5.97
N LEU A 35 9.41 -0.88 4.73
CA LEU A 35 9.72 0.53 4.45
C LEU A 35 8.54 1.45 4.84
N LEU A 36 7.32 1.03 4.53
CA LEU A 36 6.11 1.78 4.88
C LEU A 36 5.90 1.82 6.40
N GLN A 37 6.16 0.73 7.11
CA GLN A 37 6.08 0.67 8.57
C GLN A 37 7.08 1.64 9.21
N MET A 38 8.33 1.66 8.75
CA MET A 38 9.34 2.59 9.25
C MET A 38 8.95 4.04 9.03
N ALA A 39 8.43 4.39 7.84
CA ALA A 39 7.97 5.74 7.55
C ALA A 39 6.83 6.21 8.48
N ARG A 40 6.03 5.28 9.03
CA ARG A 40 5.01 5.59 10.06
C ARG A 40 5.64 5.82 11.42
N ILE A 41 6.58 4.94 11.81
CA ILE A 41 7.32 5.04 13.08
C ILE A 41 8.04 6.38 13.17
N GLU A 42 8.73 6.81 12.11
CA GLU A 42 9.42 8.12 12.05
C GLU A 42 8.49 9.32 12.23
N LYS A 43 7.20 9.15 11.91
CA LYS A 43 6.15 10.15 12.12
C LYS A 43 5.46 10.03 13.49
N GLY A 44 5.92 9.11 14.34
CA GLY A 44 5.28 8.81 15.63
C GLY A 44 3.93 8.11 15.50
N LEU A 45 3.67 7.44 14.39
CA LEU A 45 2.44 6.71 14.13
C LEU A 45 2.66 5.20 14.30
N GLU A 46 1.58 4.48 14.62
CA GLU A 46 1.58 3.02 14.67
C GLU A 46 1.99 2.42 13.30
N PRO A 47 2.94 1.47 13.23
CA PRO A 47 3.36 0.82 11.99
C PRO A 47 2.26 0.02 11.31
N ASP A 48 1.35 -0.59 12.08
CA ASP A 48 0.15 -1.26 11.56
C ASP A 48 -1.09 -0.34 11.69
N PRO A 49 -1.55 0.25 10.57
CA PRO A 49 -2.69 1.16 10.59
C PRO A 49 -4.02 0.48 10.94
N LEU A 50 -4.18 -0.83 10.67
CA LEU A 50 -5.40 -1.55 11.00
C LEU A 50 -5.47 -1.86 12.49
N VAL A 51 -4.33 -2.20 13.12
CA VAL A 51 -4.24 -2.32 14.57
C VAL A 51 -4.54 -0.98 15.23
N ALA A 52 -3.94 0.11 14.74
CA ALA A 52 -4.23 1.46 15.22
C ALA A 52 -5.73 1.80 15.15
N TYR A 53 -6.37 1.49 14.01
CA TYR A 53 -7.79 1.71 13.81
C TYR A 53 -8.64 0.90 14.78
N LYS A 54 -8.39 -0.41 14.91
CA LYS A 54 -9.12 -1.28 15.85
C LYS A 54 -8.98 -0.79 17.30
N ASN A 55 -7.77 -0.42 17.71
CA ASN A 55 -7.51 0.05 19.07
C ASN A 55 -8.11 1.44 19.36
N SER A 56 -8.39 2.25 18.34
CA SER A 56 -8.97 3.58 18.52
C SER A 56 -10.46 3.57 18.95
N GLY A 57 -11.14 2.43 18.80
CA GLY A 57 -12.59 2.31 19.00
C GLY A 57 -13.40 3.21 18.08
N TYR A 58 -12.81 3.65 16.96
CA TYR A 58 -13.44 4.62 16.06
C TYR A 58 -14.70 4.05 15.42
N PHE A 59 -14.70 2.76 15.08
CA PHE A 59 -15.84 2.11 14.46
C PHE A 59 -17.09 2.15 15.35
N GLU A 60 -16.94 1.81 16.63
CA GLU A 60 -18.01 1.83 17.62
C GLU A 60 -18.55 3.24 17.79
N LYS A 61 -17.64 4.22 17.96
CA LYS A 61 -17.99 5.65 18.08
C LYS A 61 -18.81 6.16 16.88
N ILE A 62 -18.44 5.81 15.64
CA ILE A 62 -19.20 6.27 14.46
C ILE A 62 -20.53 5.55 14.30
N CYS A 63 -20.62 4.27 14.69
CA CYS A 63 -21.87 3.52 14.65
C CYS A 63 -22.89 4.11 15.63
N GLU A 64 -22.45 4.47 16.83
CA GLU A 64 -23.28 5.18 17.81
C GLU A 64 -23.68 6.58 17.31
N ALA A 65 -22.72 7.35 16.79
CA ALA A 65 -22.96 8.72 16.33
C ALA A 65 -23.89 8.82 15.11
N ARG A 66 -23.90 7.82 14.24
CA ARG A 66 -24.76 7.80 13.03
C ARG A 66 -26.18 7.28 13.31
N GLY A 67 -26.41 6.67 14.48
CA GLY A 67 -27.66 5.98 14.79
C GLY A 67 -27.97 4.80 13.86
N ALA A 68 -29.06 4.08 14.11
CA ALA A 68 -29.49 2.90 13.35
C ALA A 68 -29.95 3.17 11.89
N GLY A 69 -29.45 4.23 11.24
CA GLY A 69 -29.99 4.78 9.99
C GLY A 69 -29.01 4.97 8.82
N ALA A 70 -27.76 4.52 8.89
CA ALA A 70 -26.75 4.85 7.87
C ALA A 70 -26.05 3.63 7.23
N GLY A 71 -26.77 2.53 6.99
CA GLY A 71 -26.20 1.36 6.32
C GLY A 71 -27.22 0.34 5.85
N LYS A 72 -28.01 0.66 4.81
CA LYS A 72 -28.49 -0.40 3.92
C LYS A 72 -27.33 -0.82 3.03
N GLY A 73 -26.45 -1.67 3.57
CA GLY A 73 -25.47 -2.41 2.80
C GLY A 73 -26.17 -3.48 1.96
N TRP A 74 -25.70 -3.64 0.73
CA TRP A 74 -26.14 -4.56 -0.32
C TRP A 74 -26.42 -5.99 0.21
N GLU A 75 -27.70 -6.38 0.13
CA GLU A 75 -28.10 -7.79 0.00
C GLU A 75 -27.88 -8.27 -1.44
#